data_AF-A0A7W1KW51-F1
#
_entry.id   AF-A0A7W1KW51-F1
#
_cell.length_a   1.000
_cell.length_b   1.000
_cell.length_c   1.000
_cell.angle_alpha   90.00
_cell.angle_beta   90.00
_cell.angle_gamma   90.00
#
_symmetry.space_group_name_H-M   'P 1'
#
loop_
_entity.id
_entity.type
_entity.pdbx_description
1 polymer ?
#
loop_
_entity_poly.entity_id
_entity_poly.type
_entity_poly.pdbx_seq_one_letter_code
_entity_poly.pdbx_strand_id
1 'polypeptide(L)'
;MQRQKKPVIDERVRSSAGLLHIEELLDRYSSQLSGGQRQRVALGRALVNRPKVLLLDEPLGALDLKLREQMQVELKGIQRQVGITFLFVTHDQEEALTMSDRIAVMSQGRVEQIGPPKEIYEEPATAYVADFLGVSNLMDATAAGQVAEGCAVSIGEFSFTAGQGDEDIRGQAKVTIRPERVNLEAQGTTGQNRVPGMVERVVYVGSVLQVIVNLAPGQRIQAWVQNEGAAVPFESGAPVTVHFPPGALRVLPQAGTAIMESGELDDGEKVS
;
A
#
# COMPACT_ATOMS: atom_id res chain seq x y z
N MET A 1 -27.82 -22.34 -14.31
CA MET A 1 -26.93 -22.73 -15.44
C MET A 1 -27.73 -22.67 -16.73
N GLN A 2 -27.41 -21.76 -17.66
CA GLN A 2 -28.07 -21.74 -18.98
C GLN A 2 -27.51 -22.89 -19.84
N ARG A 3 -28.38 -23.76 -20.36
CA ARG A 3 -27.99 -24.80 -21.32
C ARG A 3 -27.67 -24.16 -22.67
N GLN A 4 -26.38 -24.12 -23.02
CA GLN A 4 -25.88 -23.68 -24.32
C GLN A 4 -25.70 -24.89 -25.24
N LYS A 5 -25.78 -24.70 -26.56
CA LYS A 5 -25.49 -25.77 -27.53
C LYS A 5 -23.99 -26.07 -27.53
N LYS A 6 -23.60 -27.35 -27.68
CA LYS A 6 -22.19 -27.81 -27.73
C LYS A 6 -21.25 -26.94 -28.60
N PRO A 7 -21.59 -26.57 -29.86
CA PRO A 7 -20.71 -25.72 -30.66
C PRO A 7 -20.44 -24.34 -30.05
N VAL A 8 -21.42 -23.76 -29.35
CA VAL A 8 -21.26 -22.46 -28.67
C VAL A 8 -20.38 -22.59 -27.43
N ILE A 9 -20.43 -23.75 -26.75
CA ILE A 9 -19.54 -24.04 -25.63
C ILE A 9 -18.10 -24.15 -26.13
N ASP A 10 -17.87 -24.95 -27.18
CA ASP A 10 -16.53 -25.18 -27.74
C ASP A 10 -15.88 -23.88 -28.23
N GLU A 11 -16.65 -23.00 -28.89
CA GLU A 11 -16.17 -21.68 -29.32
C GLU A 11 -15.76 -20.80 -28.14
N ARG A 12 -16.61 -20.71 -27.10
CA ARG A 12 -16.32 -19.90 -25.91
C ARG A 12 -15.12 -20.43 -25.13
N VAL A 13 -15.00 -21.75 -25.01
CA VAL A 13 -13.86 -22.41 -24.34
C VAL A 13 -12.58 -22.10 -25.10
N ARG A 14 -12.54 -22.26 -26.43
CA ARG A 14 -11.35 -21.92 -27.23
C ARG A 14 -10.99 -20.44 -27.16
N SER A 15 -11.98 -19.55 -27.25
CA SER A 15 -11.75 -18.11 -27.12
C SER A 15 -11.18 -17.75 -25.74
N SER A 16 -11.72 -18.32 -24.67
CA SER A 16 -11.22 -18.08 -23.30
C SER A 16 -9.83 -18.69 -23.08
N ALA A 17 -9.58 -19.87 -23.66
CA ALA A 17 -8.27 -20.50 -23.60
C ALA A 17 -7.20 -19.67 -24.29
N GLY A 18 -7.52 -19.04 -25.43
CA GLY A 18 -6.60 -18.16 -26.14
C GLY A 18 -6.33 -16.83 -25.44
N LEU A 19 -7.33 -16.27 -24.75
CA LEU A 19 -7.11 -15.10 -23.89
C LEU A 19 -6.14 -15.38 -22.74
N LEU A 20 -5.99 -16.65 -22.34
CA LEU A 20 -5.23 -17.07 -21.16
C LEU A 20 -3.97 -17.85 -21.52
N HIS A 21 -3.70 -18.04 -22.81
CA HIS A 21 -2.59 -18.85 -23.33
C HIS A 21 -2.56 -20.26 -22.70
N ILE A 22 -3.71 -20.95 -22.71
CA ILE A 22 -3.88 -22.30 -22.14
C ILE A 22 -4.48 -23.31 -23.13
N GLU A 23 -4.46 -23.02 -24.44
CA GLU A 23 -5.01 -23.89 -25.48
C GLU A 23 -4.37 -25.28 -25.47
N GLU A 24 -3.06 -25.35 -25.25
CA GLU A 24 -2.31 -26.61 -25.16
C GLU A 24 -2.62 -27.44 -23.90
N LEU A 25 -3.37 -26.87 -22.96
CA LEU A 25 -3.72 -27.48 -21.69
C LEU A 25 -5.13 -28.06 -21.67
N LEU A 26 -5.93 -27.86 -22.73
CA LEU A 26 -7.36 -28.22 -22.78
C LEU A 26 -7.63 -29.71 -22.52
N ASP A 27 -6.72 -30.59 -22.96
CA ASP A 27 -6.86 -32.05 -22.79
C ASP A 27 -6.19 -32.58 -21.52
N ARG A 28 -5.56 -31.71 -20.71
CA ARG A 28 -4.83 -32.12 -19.50
C ARG A 28 -5.74 -32.16 -18.28
N TYR A 29 -5.51 -33.14 -17.41
CA TYR A 29 -6.15 -33.21 -16.11
C TYR A 29 -5.53 -32.20 -15.14
N SER A 30 -6.30 -31.75 -14.14
CA SER A 30 -5.86 -30.75 -13.15
C SER A 30 -4.60 -31.13 -12.39
N SER A 31 -4.36 -32.43 -12.17
CA SER A 31 -3.15 -32.96 -11.53
C SER A 31 -1.88 -32.83 -12.39
N GLN A 32 -2.02 -32.59 -13.70
CA GLN A 32 -0.93 -32.46 -14.65
C GLN A 32 -0.54 -30.99 -14.92
N LEU A 33 -1.17 -30.05 -14.21
CA LEU A 33 -0.97 -28.61 -14.38
C LEU A 33 -0.11 -28.04 -13.24
N SER A 34 0.75 -27.08 -13.56
CA SER A 34 1.45 -26.26 -12.55
C SER A 34 0.47 -25.37 -11.77
N GLY A 35 0.92 -24.74 -10.68
CA GLY A 35 0.09 -23.82 -9.88
C GLY A 35 -0.51 -22.69 -10.72
N GLY A 36 0.33 -21.99 -11.50
CA GLY A 36 -0.11 -20.91 -12.39
C GLY A 36 -1.02 -21.39 -13.52
N GLN A 37 -0.76 -22.59 -14.07
CA GLN A 37 -1.65 -23.19 -15.08
C GLN A 37 -3.04 -23.50 -14.50
N ARG A 38 -3.12 -24.05 -13.28
CA ARG A 38 -4.40 -24.26 -12.59
C ARG A 38 -5.12 -22.93 -12.35
N GLN A 39 -4.39 -21.89 -11.98
CA GLN A 39 -4.96 -20.56 -11.77
C GLN A 39 -5.54 -19.98 -13.06
N ARG A 40 -4.83 -20.09 -14.18
CA ARG A 40 -5.34 -19.69 -15.49
C ARG A 40 -6.61 -20.46 -15.87
N VAL A 41 -6.64 -21.78 -15.67
CA VAL A 41 -7.86 -22.57 -15.89
C VAL A 41 -9.01 -22.08 -15.00
N ALA A 42 -8.77 -21.75 -13.73
CA ALA A 42 -9.78 -21.22 -12.83
C ALA A 42 -10.33 -19.86 -13.31
N LEU A 43 -9.45 -18.97 -13.76
CA LEU A 43 -9.83 -17.69 -14.34
C LEU A 43 -10.65 -17.87 -15.64
N GLY A 44 -10.23 -18.80 -16.51
CA GLY A 44 -10.97 -19.14 -17.73
C GLY A 44 -12.38 -19.63 -17.44
N ARG A 45 -12.55 -20.46 -16.40
CA ARG A 45 -13.87 -20.91 -15.94
C ARG A 45 -14.76 -19.75 -15.49
N ALA A 46 -14.18 -18.69 -14.92
CA ALA A 46 -14.94 -17.51 -14.51
C ALA A 46 -15.27 -16.59 -15.69
N LEU A 47 -14.33 -16.41 -16.63
CA LEU A 47 -14.45 -15.52 -17.78
C LEU A 47 -15.28 -16.09 -18.93
N VAL A 48 -15.40 -17.41 -19.08
CA VAL A 48 -16.12 -18.07 -20.19
C VAL A 48 -17.58 -17.63 -20.32
N ASN A 49 -18.18 -17.21 -19.21
CA ASN A 49 -19.57 -16.72 -19.17
C ASN A 49 -19.70 -15.21 -19.41
N ARG A 50 -18.58 -14.49 -19.64
CA ARG A 50 -18.50 -13.03 -19.79
C ARG A 50 -19.31 -12.30 -18.70
N PRO A 51 -18.96 -12.50 -17.42
CA PRO A 51 -19.69 -11.88 -16.33
C PRO A 51 -19.51 -10.36 -16.38
N LYS A 52 -20.48 -9.60 -15.84
CA LYS A 52 -20.33 -8.15 -15.67
C LYS A 52 -19.28 -7.80 -14.59
N VAL A 53 -19.17 -8.66 -13.58
CA VAL A 53 -18.27 -8.50 -12.45
C VAL A 53 -17.56 -9.83 -12.19
N LEU A 54 -16.24 -9.79 -12.05
CA LEU A 54 -15.42 -10.90 -11.62
C LEU A 54 -14.96 -10.66 -10.19
N LEU A 55 -15.27 -11.60 -9.29
CA LEU A 55 -14.82 -11.58 -7.90
C LEU A 55 -13.65 -12.55 -7.75
N LEU A 56 -12.54 -12.07 -7.20
CA LEU A 56 -11.33 -12.84 -6.97
C LEU A 56 -10.94 -12.72 -5.49
N ASP A 57 -10.94 -13.85 -4.79
CA ASP A 57 -10.61 -13.93 -3.37
C ASP A 57 -9.27 -14.62 -3.20
N GLU A 58 -8.25 -13.85 -2.79
CA GLU A 58 -6.84 -14.24 -2.67
C GLU A 58 -6.33 -15.14 -3.81
N PRO A 59 -6.56 -14.76 -5.09
CA PRO A 59 -6.35 -15.67 -6.22
C PRO A 59 -4.87 -16.05 -6.43
N LEU A 60 -3.92 -15.29 -5.89
CA LEU A 60 -2.49 -15.48 -6.09
C LEU A 60 -1.74 -15.97 -4.84
N GLY A 61 -2.43 -16.10 -3.70
CA GLY A 61 -1.79 -16.42 -2.41
C GLY A 61 -1.06 -17.77 -2.39
N ALA A 62 -1.53 -18.75 -3.18
CA ALA A 62 -0.96 -20.09 -3.24
C ALA A 62 0.22 -20.25 -4.24
N LEU A 63 0.62 -19.17 -4.93
CA LEU A 63 1.70 -19.20 -5.93
C LEU A 63 3.04 -18.81 -5.29
N ASP A 64 4.15 -19.33 -5.84
CA ASP A 64 5.49 -18.86 -5.50
C ASP A 64 5.70 -17.41 -5.99
N LEU A 65 6.68 -16.70 -5.40
CA LEU A 65 6.91 -15.27 -5.65
C LEU A 65 7.07 -14.94 -7.15
N LYS A 66 7.91 -15.68 -7.86
CA LYS A 66 8.19 -15.42 -9.28
C LYS A 66 6.95 -15.62 -10.14
N LEU A 67 6.20 -16.69 -9.88
CA LEU A 67 4.97 -16.98 -10.61
C LEU A 67 3.86 -15.99 -10.24
N ARG A 68 3.80 -15.54 -8.99
CA ARG A 68 2.87 -14.51 -8.52
C ARG A 68 3.08 -13.20 -9.27
N GLU A 69 4.30 -12.68 -9.31
CA GLU A 69 4.65 -11.45 -10.04
C GLU A 69 4.26 -11.55 -11.53
N GLN A 70 4.61 -12.68 -12.18
CA GLN A 70 4.23 -12.90 -13.57
C GLN A 70 2.70 -12.89 -13.76
N MET A 71 1.97 -13.59 -12.89
CA MET A 71 0.51 -13.69 -12.97
C MET A 71 -0.19 -12.35 -12.67
N GLN A 72 0.37 -11.49 -11.81
CA GLN A 72 -0.14 -10.14 -11.58
C GLN A 72 -0.16 -9.33 -12.89
N VAL A 73 0.99 -9.28 -13.58
CA VAL A 73 1.11 -8.54 -14.87
C VAL A 73 0.11 -9.07 -15.90
N GLU A 74 0.01 -10.40 -16.02
CA GLU A 74 -0.93 -11.03 -16.94
C GLU A 74 -2.39 -10.75 -16.58
N LEU A 75 -2.77 -10.87 -15.31
CA LEU A 75 -4.13 -10.59 -14.84
C LEU A 75 -4.55 -9.15 -15.15
N LYS A 76 -3.64 -8.18 -14.97
CA LYS A 76 -3.89 -6.78 -15.29
C LYS A 76 -4.09 -6.57 -16.80
N GLY A 77 -3.32 -7.28 -17.62
CA GLY A 77 -3.51 -7.32 -19.07
C GLY A 77 -4.88 -7.88 -19.47
N ILE A 78 -5.26 -9.02 -18.88
CA ILE A 78 -6.55 -9.68 -19.12
C ILE A 78 -7.71 -8.77 -18.70
N GLN A 79 -7.63 -8.15 -17.53
CA GLN A 79 -8.65 -7.21 -17.04
C GLN A 79 -8.87 -6.07 -18.04
N ARG A 80 -7.80 -5.45 -18.52
CA ARG A 80 -7.86 -4.37 -19.53
C ARG A 80 -8.45 -4.85 -20.86
N GLN A 81 -8.08 -6.05 -21.30
CA GLN A 81 -8.55 -6.61 -22.57
C GLN A 81 -10.02 -7.01 -22.52
N VAL A 82 -10.49 -7.57 -21.41
CA VAL A 82 -11.87 -8.05 -21.26
C VAL A 82 -12.83 -6.90 -20.92
N GLY A 83 -12.36 -5.87 -20.22
CA GLY A 83 -13.14 -4.66 -19.93
C GLY A 83 -14.32 -4.87 -18.97
N ILE A 84 -14.24 -5.88 -18.10
CA ILE A 84 -15.25 -6.15 -17.06
C ILE A 84 -14.76 -5.62 -15.71
N THR A 85 -15.68 -5.43 -14.76
CA THR A 85 -15.33 -5.00 -13.40
C THR A 85 -14.65 -6.14 -12.65
N PHE A 86 -13.47 -5.88 -12.06
CA PHE A 86 -12.77 -6.81 -11.18
C PHE A 86 -12.89 -6.32 -9.73
N LEU A 87 -13.35 -7.20 -8.84
CA LEU A 87 -13.19 -7.02 -7.39
C LEU A 87 -12.15 -8.03 -6.91
N PHE A 88 -11.01 -7.53 -6.46
CA PHE A 88 -9.88 -8.32 -6.02
C PHE A 88 -9.70 -8.14 -4.52
N VAL A 89 -9.73 -9.24 -3.77
CA VAL A 89 -9.50 -9.27 -2.33
C VAL A 89 -8.14 -9.91 -2.09
N THR A 90 -7.30 -9.24 -1.32
CA THR A 90 -5.97 -9.71 -0.94
C THR A 90 -5.58 -9.15 0.41
N HIS A 91 -4.70 -9.87 1.10
CA HIS A 91 -3.96 -9.36 2.26
C HIS A 91 -2.56 -8.84 1.88
N ASP A 92 -2.14 -9.00 0.62
CA ASP A 92 -0.84 -8.56 0.13
C ASP A 92 -0.89 -7.11 -0.37
N GLN A 93 -0.01 -6.28 0.16
CA GLN A 93 0.03 -4.85 -0.09
C GLN A 93 0.54 -4.52 -1.50
N GLU A 94 1.54 -5.27 -1.97
CA GLU A 94 2.13 -5.07 -3.30
C GLU A 94 1.12 -5.44 -4.39
N GLU A 95 0.37 -6.52 -4.19
CA GLU A 95 -0.77 -6.85 -5.04
C GLU A 95 -1.79 -5.72 -5.09
N ALA A 96 -2.20 -5.19 -3.94
CA ALA A 96 -3.18 -4.11 -3.87
C ALA A 96 -2.71 -2.87 -4.64
N LEU A 97 -1.44 -2.46 -4.45
CA LEU A 97 -0.84 -1.28 -5.07
C LEU A 97 -0.64 -1.43 -6.58
N THR A 98 -0.30 -2.62 -7.05
CA THR A 98 0.06 -2.85 -8.46
C THR A 98 -1.13 -3.22 -9.34
N MET A 99 -2.15 -3.89 -8.77
CA MET A 99 -3.27 -4.46 -9.55
C MET A 99 -4.50 -3.57 -9.61
N SER A 100 -4.66 -2.66 -8.64
CA SER A 100 -5.92 -1.96 -8.43
C SER A 100 -5.94 -0.59 -9.10
N ASP A 101 -7.08 -0.23 -9.69
CA ASP A 101 -7.35 1.16 -10.05
C ASP A 101 -7.76 1.98 -8.81
N ARG A 102 -8.42 1.33 -7.85
CA ARG A 102 -8.79 1.86 -6.52
C ARG A 102 -8.65 0.77 -5.47
N ILE A 103 -8.20 1.14 -4.28
CA ILE A 103 -8.04 0.26 -3.13
C ILE A 103 -9.05 0.69 -2.07
N ALA A 104 -9.71 -0.29 -1.44
CA ALA A 104 -10.50 -0.07 -0.23
C ALA A 104 -9.78 -0.79 0.92
N VAL A 105 -9.22 -0.01 1.86
CA VAL A 105 -8.60 -0.55 3.07
C VAL A 105 -9.70 -0.77 4.10
N MET A 106 -9.74 -1.96 4.68
CA MET A 106 -10.79 -2.35 5.62
C MET A 106 -10.19 -2.77 6.96
N SER A 107 -10.84 -2.37 8.05
CA SER A 107 -10.54 -2.79 9.42
C SER A 107 -11.83 -3.15 10.14
N GLN A 108 -11.86 -4.29 10.82
CA GLN A 108 -13.01 -4.72 11.64
C GLN A 108 -14.37 -4.65 10.90
N GLY A 109 -14.37 -4.96 9.60
CA GLY A 109 -15.57 -4.92 8.76
C GLY A 109 -16.03 -3.53 8.33
N ARG A 110 -15.25 -2.48 8.61
CA ARG A 110 -15.48 -1.11 8.14
C ARG A 110 -14.42 -0.73 7.12
N VAL A 111 -14.83 0.10 6.16
CA VAL A 111 -13.89 0.73 5.23
C VAL A 111 -13.26 1.91 5.94
N GLU A 112 -11.93 1.89 6.06
CA GLU A 112 -11.13 2.96 6.65
C GLU A 112 -10.83 4.06 5.62
N GLN A 113 -10.48 3.66 4.39
CA GLN A 113 -10.18 4.60 3.30
C GLN A 113 -10.39 3.93 1.94
N ILE A 114 -10.83 4.71 0.95
CA ILE A 114 -10.95 4.27 -0.45
C ILE A 114 -10.37 5.33 -1.37
N GLY A 115 -9.50 4.91 -2.29
CA GLY A 115 -8.91 5.84 -3.26
C GLY A 115 -7.93 5.14 -4.20
N PRO A 116 -7.32 5.87 -5.13
CA PRO A 116 -6.26 5.37 -6.00
C PRO A 116 -5.06 4.87 -5.19
N PRO A 117 -4.29 3.87 -5.65
CA PRO A 117 -3.14 3.32 -4.93
C PRO A 117 -2.16 4.35 -4.39
N LYS A 118 -1.84 5.36 -5.22
CA LYS A 118 -0.92 6.44 -4.84
C LYS A 118 -1.45 7.25 -3.66
N GLU A 119 -2.73 7.59 -3.67
CA GLU A 119 -3.36 8.37 -2.59
C GLU A 119 -3.38 7.58 -1.28
N ILE A 120 -3.77 6.30 -1.31
CA ILE A 120 -3.79 5.49 -0.08
C ILE A 120 -2.37 5.30 0.48
N TYR A 121 -1.35 5.22 -0.39
CA TYR A 121 0.04 5.08 0.03
C TYR A 121 0.65 6.39 0.56
N GLU A 122 0.51 7.50 -0.17
CA GLU A 122 1.13 8.79 0.13
C GLU A 122 0.31 9.64 1.12
N GLU A 123 -1.00 9.45 1.15
CA GLU A 123 -1.96 10.24 1.93
C GLU A 123 -2.88 9.35 2.77
N PRO A 124 -2.33 8.53 3.70
CA PRO A 124 -3.15 7.73 4.59
C PRO A 124 -3.97 8.65 5.51
N ALA A 125 -5.26 8.38 5.63
CA ALA A 125 -6.19 9.15 6.46
C ALA A 125 -6.11 8.78 7.95
N THR A 126 -5.71 7.55 8.26
CA THR A 126 -5.61 7.04 9.63
C THR A 126 -4.28 6.34 9.87
N ALA A 127 -3.89 6.23 11.15
CA ALA A 127 -2.71 5.47 11.54
C ALA A 127 -2.79 4.00 11.12
N TYR A 128 -4.00 3.43 11.08
CA TYR A 128 -4.22 2.07 10.59
C TYR A 128 -3.89 1.95 9.10
N VAL A 129 -4.37 2.87 8.26
CA VAL A 129 -4.07 2.85 6.81
C VAL A 129 -2.57 3.07 6.56
N ALA A 130 -1.94 3.96 7.34
CA ALA A 130 -0.51 4.22 7.24
C ALA A 130 0.34 2.96 7.52
N ASP A 131 -0.03 2.19 8.55
CA ASP A 131 0.63 0.93 8.94
C ASP A 131 0.25 -0.25 8.03
N PHE A 132 -0.96 -0.24 7.46
CA PHE A 132 -1.45 -1.32 6.62
C PHE A 132 -0.79 -1.39 5.25
N LEU A 133 -0.47 -0.27 4.60
CA LEU A 133 0.16 -0.25 3.27
C LEU A 133 1.68 -0.11 3.33
N GLY A 134 2.35 -1.11 3.88
CA GLY A 134 3.81 -1.17 3.92
C GLY A 134 4.39 -0.70 5.24
N VAL A 135 5.71 -0.83 5.35
CA VAL A 135 6.45 -0.36 6.53
C VAL A 135 6.32 1.16 6.62
N SER A 136 5.87 1.66 7.77
CA SER A 136 5.86 3.09 8.06
C SER A 136 6.45 3.37 9.43
N ASN A 137 7.12 4.52 9.58
CA ASN A 137 7.50 5.00 10.89
C ASN A 137 6.31 5.71 11.50
N LEU A 138 5.65 5.08 12.47
CA LEU A 138 4.55 5.68 13.22
C LEU A 138 5.02 6.03 14.64
N MET A 139 4.90 7.30 15.02
CA MET A 139 5.39 7.80 16.31
C MET A 139 4.28 8.54 17.04
N ASP A 140 4.25 8.42 18.37
CA ASP A 140 3.41 9.26 19.22
C ASP A 140 3.96 10.69 19.26
N ALA A 141 3.07 11.66 19.11
CA ALA A 141 3.41 13.08 19.12
C ALA A 141 2.35 13.91 19.84
N THR A 142 2.72 15.14 20.19
CA THR A 142 1.76 16.18 20.60
C THR A 142 1.71 17.25 19.52
N ALA A 143 0.53 17.49 18.95
CA ALA A 143 0.30 18.56 17.99
C ALA A 143 -0.09 19.87 18.69
N ALA A 144 0.46 20.98 18.22
CA ALA A 144 0.16 22.34 18.68
C ALA A 144 -0.79 23.09 17.73
N GLY A 145 -1.17 22.46 16.60
CA GLY A 145 -1.97 23.03 15.54
C GLY A 145 -1.16 23.73 14.45
N GLN A 146 -1.87 24.45 13.60
CA GLN A 146 -1.35 25.05 12.38
C GLN A 146 -0.25 26.10 12.63
N VAL A 147 0.77 26.05 11.77
CA VAL A 147 1.87 27.00 11.57
C VAL A 147 1.99 27.33 10.08
N ALA A 148 2.89 28.26 9.71
CA ALA A 148 2.99 28.75 8.33
C ALA A 148 3.23 27.67 7.26
N GLU A 149 3.85 26.54 7.63
CA GLU A 149 4.23 25.46 6.71
C GLU A 149 3.72 24.08 7.17
N GLY A 150 2.53 24.04 7.78
CA GLY A 150 1.85 22.80 8.19
C GLY A 150 1.45 22.79 9.65
N CYS A 151 1.58 21.65 10.33
CA CYS A 151 1.28 21.46 11.75
C CYS A 151 2.57 21.42 12.60
N ALA A 152 2.60 22.16 13.71
CA ALA A 152 3.67 22.01 14.69
C ALA A 152 3.41 20.77 15.56
N VAL A 153 4.38 19.86 15.61
CA VAL A 153 4.29 18.60 16.36
C VAL A 153 5.55 18.39 17.20
N SER A 154 5.41 17.80 18.38
CA SER A 154 6.55 17.44 19.23
C SER A 154 6.60 15.95 19.54
N ILE A 155 7.81 15.40 19.55
CA ILE A 155 8.13 14.03 19.96
C ILE A 155 9.15 14.13 21.09
N GLY A 156 8.70 13.89 22.32
CA GLY A 156 9.51 14.22 23.51
C GLY A 156 9.80 15.72 23.57
N GLU A 157 11.08 16.08 23.67
CA GLU A 157 11.54 17.48 23.68
C GLU A 157 11.81 18.06 22.28
N PHE A 158 11.74 17.24 21.23
CA PHE A 158 12.05 17.65 19.87
C PHE A 158 10.80 18.16 19.15
N SER A 159 10.92 19.29 18.46
CA SER A 159 9.84 19.90 17.69
C SER A 159 10.07 19.74 16.19
N PHE A 160 8.99 19.45 15.47
CA PHE A 160 8.95 19.23 14.03
C PHE A 160 7.77 19.99 13.42
N THR A 161 7.84 20.19 12.12
CA THR A 161 6.74 20.68 11.28
C THR A 161 6.30 19.55 10.37
N ALA A 162 5.07 19.07 10.54
CA ALA A 162 4.44 18.13 9.63
C ALA A 162 3.72 18.92 8.54
N GLY A 163 4.25 18.89 7.32
CA GLY A 163 3.71 19.65 6.19
C GLY A 163 2.57 18.94 5.45
N GLN A 164 2.05 17.85 6.01
CA GLN A 164 1.01 17.00 5.44
C GLN A 164 0.07 16.49 6.54
N GLY A 165 -1.16 16.13 6.18
CA GLY A 165 -2.15 15.59 7.11
C GLY A 165 -3.11 16.64 7.64
N ASP A 166 -3.68 16.39 8.81
CA ASP A 166 -4.64 17.29 9.45
C ASP A 166 -3.91 18.34 10.29
N GLU A 167 -3.81 19.54 9.73
CA GLU A 167 -3.05 20.66 10.31
C GLU A 167 -3.71 21.29 11.54
N ASP A 168 -5.01 21.02 11.75
CA ASP A 168 -5.80 21.61 12.82
C ASP A 168 -5.74 20.81 14.13
N ILE A 169 -5.15 19.61 14.09
CA ILE A 169 -5.01 18.74 15.27
C ILE A 169 -4.27 19.45 16.40
N ARG A 170 -4.82 19.32 17.62
CA ARG A 170 -4.21 19.77 18.86
C ARG A 170 -4.24 18.67 19.91
N GLY A 171 -3.17 18.57 20.70
CA GLY A 171 -3.04 17.54 21.74
C GLY A 171 -2.44 16.25 21.21
N GLN A 172 -2.88 15.11 21.72
CA GLN A 172 -2.29 13.82 21.34
C GLN A 172 -2.57 13.48 19.88
N ALA A 173 -1.51 13.14 19.14
CA ALA A 173 -1.56 12.83 17.73
C ALA A 173 -0.59 11.68 17.40
N LYS A 174 -0.71 11.15 16.19
CA LYS A 174 0.33 10.32 15.59
C LYS A 174 1.01 11.12 14.49
N VAL A 175 2.31 10.89 14.31
CA VAL A 175 3.03 11.35 13.12
C VAL A 175 3.58 10.16 12.39
N THR A 176 3.56 10.24 11.07
CA THR A 176 4.02 9.17 10.20
C THR A 176 4.93 9.69 9.10
N ILE A 177 5.96 8.90 8.79
CA ILE A 177 6.84 9.13 7.64
C ILE A 177 7.29 7.79 7.07
N ARG A 178 7.21 7.67 5.74
CA ARG A 178 7.66 6.48 5.03
C ARG A 178 9.18 6.31 5.14
N PRO A 179 9.72 5.09 5.31
CA PRO A 179 11.16 4.85 5.46
C PRO A 179 12.01 5.43 4.32
N GLU A 180 11.51 5.38 3.09
CA GLU A 180 12.16 5.93 1.89
C GLU A 180 12.14 7.46 1.81
N ARG A 181 11.43 8.13 2.73
CA ARG A 181 11.40 9.59 2.88
C ARG A 181 12.20 10.08 4.09
N VAL A 182 12.82 9.16 4.84
CA VAL A 182 13.70 9.52 5.96
C VAL A 182 15.12 9.73 5.43
N ASN A 183 15.67 10.92 5.67
CA ASN A 183 17.03 11.24 5.28
C ASN A 183 17.99 11.03 6.45
N LEU A 184 19.07 10.31 6.21
CA LEU A 184 20.18 10.15 7.16
C LEU A 184 21.31 11.10 6.76
N GLU A 185 21.69 11.98 7.69
CA GLU A 185 22.69 13.01 7.50
C GLU A 185 23.86 12.82 8.49
N ALA A 186 24.98 13.50 8.24
CA ALA A 186 26.11 13.51 9.14
C ALA A 186 25.72 14.07 10.52
N GLN A 187 26.30 13.50 11.58
CA GLN A 187 26.06 13.95 12.95
C GLN A 187 26.30 15.45 13.10
N GLY A 188 25.39 16.12 13.81
CA GLY A 188 25.51 17.55 14.14
C GLY A 188 24.98 18.47 13.05
N THR A 189 24.40 17.92 11.97
CA THR A 189 23.64 18.72 11.01
C THR A 189 22.48 19.40 11.74
N THR A 190 22.31 20.70 11.51
CA THR A 190 21.28 21.53 12.16
C THR A 190 20.24 21.99 11.16
N GLY A 191 19.08 22.44 11.67
CA GLY A 191 17.98 22.94 10.85
C GLY A 191 16.65 22.33 11.27
N GLN A 192 15.60 22.68 10.53
CA GLN A 192 14.25 22.19 10.77
C GLN A 192 14.19 20.66 10.67
N ASN A 193 13.30 20.06 11.46
CA ASN A 193 12.96 18.66 11.48
C ASN A 193 14.15 17.69 11.56
N ARG A 194 15.17 18.06 12.35
CA ARG A 194 16.34 17.22 12.59
C ARG A 194 16.37 16.73 14.02
N VAL A 195 16.71 15.46 14.17
CA VAL A 195 16.81 14.80 15.47
C VAL A 195 18.06 13.92 15.50
N PRO A 196 18.87 13.97 16.57
CA PRO A 196 20.00 13.06 16.73
C PRO A 196 19.51 11.62 16.84
N GLY A 197 20.28 10.69 16.28
CA GLY A 197 20.01 9.26 16.38
C GLY A 197 21.29 8.43 16.39
N MET A 198 21.13 7.16 16.74
CA MET A 198 22.17 6.16 16.73
C MET A 198 21.76 5.00 15.83
N VAL A 199 22.61 4.64 14.87
CA VAL A 199 22.35 3.48 14.01
C VAL A 199 22.41 2.22 14.87
N GLU A 200 21.30 1.51 14.98
CA GLU A 200 21.24 0.22 15.66
C GLU A 200 21.81 -0.87 14.76
N ARG A 201 21.35 -0.91 13.50
CA ARG A 201 21.76 -1.91 12.52
C ARG A 201 21.49 -1.46 11.09
N VAL A 202 22.23 -2.05 10.17
CA VAL A 202 22.04 -1.91 8.72
C VAL A 202 21.76 -3.30 8.16
N VAL A 203 20.67 -3.43 7.41
CA VAL A 203 20.24 -4.68 6.77
C VAL A 203 20.30 -4.50 5.27
N TYR A 204 21.04 -5.40 4.60
CA TYR A 204 21.16 -5.40 3.15
C TYR A 204 19.96 -6.11 2.51
N VAL A 205 19.17 -5.39 1.72
CA VAL A 205 17.98 -5.91 1.02
C VAL A 205 18.10 -5.64 -0.47
N GLY A 206 19.22 -6.06 -1.07
CA GLY A 206 19.43 -5.94 -2.51
C GLY A 206 19.62 -4.49 -2.95
N SER A 207 18.60 -3.88 -3.55
CA SER A 207 18.62 -2.51 -4.08
C SER A 207 18.53 -1.43 -3.00
N VAL A 208 18.18 -1.81 -1.77
CA VAL A 208 17.99 -0.90 -0.64
C VAL A 208 18.75 -1.42 0.59
N LEU A 209 19.27 -0.47 1.36
CA LEU A 209 19.78 -0.68 2.71
C LEU A 209 18.73 -0.20 3.69
N GLN A 210 18.25 -1.11 4.53
CA GLN A 210 17.35 -0.78 5.61
C GLN A 210 18.19 -0.42 6.84
N VAL A 211 18.19 0.86 7.20
CA VAL A 211 18.92 1.37 8.36
C VAL A 211 17.94 1.57 9.50
N ILE A 212 18.16 0.89 10.61
CA ILE A 212 17.35 1.03 11.81
C ILE A 212 18.07 1.98 12.75
N VAL A 213 17.38 3.03 13.19
CA VAL A 213 17.95 4.11 13.99
C VAL A 213 17.13 4.30 15.26
N ASN A 214 17.82 4.38 16.40
CA ASN A 214 17.24 4.81 17.67
C ASN A 214 17.40 6.32 17.80
N LEU A 215 16.29 7.04 17.82
CA LEU A 215 16.27 8.50 17.95
C LEU A 215 16.53 8.90 19.41
N ALA A 216 17.10 10.09 19.63
CA ALA A 216 17.29 10.67 20.95
C ALA A 216 16.02 10.70 21.83
N PRO A 217 14.81 11.03 21.32
CA PRO A 217 13.57 10.95 22.10
C PRO A 217 13.07 9.52 22.41
N GLY A 218 13.81 8.48 22.02
CA GLY A 218 13.58 7.09 22.42
C GLY A 218 12.83 6.23 21.40
N GLN A 219 12.35 6.81 20.30
CA GLN A 219 11.66 6.08 19.24
C GLN A 219 12.66 5.34 18.36
N ARG A 220 12.27 4.15 17.90
CA ARG A 220 12.99 3.37 16.91
C ARG A 220 12.33 3.56 15.55
N ILE A 221 13.12 3.95 14.55
CA ILE A 221 12.65 4.16 13.18
C ILE A 221 13.48 3.36 12.18
N GLN A 222 12.96 3.28 10.96
CA GLN A 222 13.60 2.71 9.80
C GLN A 222 13.75 3.76 8.70
N ALA A 223 14.93 3.84 8.11
CA ALA A 223 15.21 4.62 6.91
C ALA A 223 15.66 3.68 5.78
N TRP A 224 15.22 3.95 4.56
CA TRP A 224 15.62 3.19 3.37
C TRP A 224 16.57 4.03 2.54
N VAL A 225 17.81 3.54 2.41
CA VAL A 225 18.86 4.20 1.63
C VAL A 225 19.09 3.38 0.37
N GLN A 226 19.13 4.02 -0.80
CA GLN A 226 19.42 3.33 -2.04
C GLN A 226 20.82 2.71 -1.98
N ASN A 227 20.93 1.44 -2.37
CA ASN A 227 22.20 0.76 -2.46
C ASN A 227 22.87 1.06 -3.80
N GLU A 228 23.74 2.07 -3.83
CA GLU A 228 24.50 2.46 -5.02
C GLU A 228 25.78 1.63 -5.25
N GLY A 229 26.04 0.61 -4.41
CA GLY A 229 27.22 -0.24 -4.51
C GLY A 229 28.54 0.42 -4.05
N ALA A 230 28.49 1.68 -3.60
CA ALA A 230 29.58 2.34 -2.90
C ALA A 230 29.62 1.94 -1.41
N ALA A 231 30.72 2.27 -0.73
CA ALA A 231 30.80 2.10 0.72
C ALA A 231 29.65 2.84 1.39
N VAL A 232 28.87 2.12 2.20
CA VAL A 232 27.74 2.68 2.94
C VAL A 232 28.29 3.56 4.05
N PRO A 233 27.87 4.83 4.19
CA PRO A 233 28.41 5.72 5.21
C PRO A 233 27.86 5.44 6.62
N PHE A 234 27.08 4.37 6.81
CA PHE A 234 26.39 4.05 8.04
C PHE A 234 26.81 2.66 8.54
N GLU A 235 27.42 2.61 9.71
CA GLU A 235 27.75 1.37 10.42
C GLU A 235 26.93 1.26 11.71
N SER A 236 26.76 0.05 12.23
CA SER A 236 26.12 -0.15 13.53
C SER A 236 26.90 0.60 14.62
N GLY A 237 26.20 1.36 15.46
CA GLY A 237 26.79 2.22 16.48
C GLY A 237 27.29 3.57 15.97
N ALA A 238 27.10 3.91 14.68
CA ALA A 238 27.43 5.23 14.17
C ALA A 238 26.39 6.28 14.62
N PRO A 239 26.81 7.44 15.14
CA PRO A 239 25.91 8.55 15.39
C PRO A 239 25.52 9.22 14.08
N VAL A 240 24.24 9.56 13.94
CA VAL A 240 23.68 10.21 12.75
C VAL A 240 22.72 11.33 13.16
N THR A 241 22.44 12.23 12.22
CA THR A 241 21.29 13.12 12.33
C THR A 241 20.21 12.60 11.38
N VAL A 242 19.01 12.40 11.91
CA VAL A 242 17.85 12.00 11.11
C VAL A 242 17.07 13.26 10.76
N HIS A 243 16.78 13.43 9.47
CA HIS A 243 15.99 14.53 8.96
C HIS A 243 14.65 14.00 8.42
N PHE A 244 13.56 14.58 8.90
CA PHE A 244 12.20 14.34 8.42
C PHE A 244 11.73 15.51 7.55
N PRO A 245 11.81 15.44 6.21
CA PRO A 245 11.36 16.53 5.37
C PRO A 245 9.90 16.93 5.69
N PRO A 246 9.58 18.22 5.92
CA PRO A 246 8.23 18.64 6.30
C PRO A 246 7.15 18.11 5.36
N GLY A 247 7.37 18.19 4.03
CA GLY A 247 6.44 17.69 3.02
C GLY A 247 6.28 16.17 2.94
N ALA A 248 7.03 15.40 3.73
CA ALA A 248 6.88 13.95 3.84
C ALA A 248 6.46 13.48 5.24
N LEU A 249 6.52 14.37 6.24
CA LEU A 249 6.05 14.10 7.59
C LEU A 249 4.56 14.45 7.68
N ARG A 250 3.74 13.44 7.98
CA ARG A 250 2.29 13.57 8.06
C ARG A 250 1.82 13.48 9.51
N VAL A 251 0.94 14.39 9.91
CA VAL A 251 0.23 14.31 11.19
C VAL A 251 -1.14 13.65 11.01
N LEU A 252 -1.50 12.77 11.95
CA LEU A 252 -2.70 11.96 11.92
C LEU A 252 -3.43 12.04 13.27
N PRO A 253 -4.77 11.96 13.27
CA PRO A 253 -5.52 11.90 14.49
C PRO A 253 -5.19 10.60 15.25
N GLN A 254 -5.19 10.67 16.58
CA GLN A 254 -5.11 9.46 17.40
C GLN A 254 -6.42 8.67 17.24
N ALA A 255 -6.31 7.34 17.08
CA ALA A 255 -7.47 6.46 16.90
C ALA A 255 -8.49 6.69 18.02
N GLY A 256 -9.69 7.17 17.64
CA GLY A 256 -10.75 7.60 18.57
C GLY A 256 -11.34 8.98 18.27
N THR A 257 -10.65 9.80 17.45
CA THR A 257 -11.21 11.07 16.97
C THR A 257 -11.67 10.88 15.53
N ALA A 258 -12.86 10.31 15.36
CA ALA A 258 -13.50 10.28 14.05
C ALA A 258 -13.66 11.71 13.55
N ILE A 259 -13.10 12.00 12.39
CA ILE A 259 -13.40 13.21 11.63
C ILE A 259 -14.87 13.07 11.25
N MET A 260 -15.75 13.79 11.96
CA MET A 260 -17.14 13.94 11.52
C MET A 260 -17.12 14.86 10.31
N GLU A 261 -16.96 14.31 9.11
CA GLU A 261 -17.34 15.03 7.90
C GLU A 261 -18.87 15.14 7.87
N SER A 262 -19.35 16.34 8.18
CA SER A 262 -20.70 16.81 7.90
C SER A 262 -20.91 16.87 6.38
N GLY A 263 -21.33 15.77 5.79
CA GLY A 263 -21.96 15.74 4.48
C GLY A 263 -23.46 15.80 4.64
N GLU A 264 -24.04 17.00 4.53
CA GLU A 264 -25.47 17.20 4.36
C GLU A 264 -25.96 16.37 3.16
N LEU A 265 -26.77 15.35 3.44
CA LEU A 265 -27.66 14.77 2.45
C LEU A 265 -28.83 15.75 2.29
N ASP A 266 -28.79 16.51 1.20
CA ASP A 266 -29.91 17.31 0.70
C ASP A 266 -31.05 16.37 0.26
N ASP A 267 -31.89 16.01 1.24
CA ASP A 267 -33.17 15.34 1.03
C ASP A 267 -34.25 16.43 0.90
N GLY A 268 -34.66 16.73 -0.35
CA GLY A 268 -36.04 17.13 -0.60
C GLY A 268 -36.28 18.11 -1.73
N GLU A 269 -36.53 17.60 -2.93
CA GLU A 269 -37.46 18.26 -3.84
C GLU A 269 -38.66 17.35 -4.11
N LYS A 270 -39.76 17.71 -3.47
CA LYS A 270 -41.08 17.10 -3.60
C LYS A 270 -41.67 17.41 -4.97
N VAL A 271 -42.12 16.35 -5.62
CA VAL A 271 -43.12 16.36 -6.68
C VAL A 271 -44.38 17.11 -6.20
N SER A 272 -44.88 18.02 -7.03
CA SER A 272 -46.28 18.43 -7.11
C SER A 272 -46.68 18.46 -8.57
#